data_AF-A0A2V6QAT9-F1
#
_entry.id   AF-A0A2V6QAT9-F1
#
_cell.length_a   1.000
_cell.length_b   1.000
_cell.length_c   1.000
_cell.angle_alpha   90.00
_cell.angle_beta   90.00
_cell.angle_gamma   90.00
#
_symmetry.space_group_name_H-M   'P 1'
#
loop_
_entity.id
_entity.type
_entity.pdbx_description
1 polymer ?
#
loop_
_entity_poly.entity_id
_entity_poly.type
_entity_poly.pdbx_seq_one_letter_code
_entity_poly.pdbx_strand_id
1 'polypeptide(L)'
;MREPLLTVSADRLVGENGQAAEQAEHPGALGVLHAAIAAKYDVLAGLELHPADGAAWKLGCHWFASPGPVRMTLTISVKSIILRSEECTHASGAREPKFCPLCTLAYRRRPPHPEGRVILPAMPGDVLANRLLAVLAPEERDRLLRGATSESLEAHQVLYTAGREISHVYFPVSGMISLVVKMTDADDVEATTIGNEGLIGISVILGVASTTMEALCQIPGRALRVSTRVVLEEMQRTASVSRLLLRYAEAMMVQLAQHAACNRTHSIEQRCARWLLMTRDRVANDEFPLTQQFLAQMLGVRRATVTMIAGALQKAGLIGYSRGRIRIVNARGLEGVACECYDVVRRVMKTVIA
;
A
#
# COMPACT_ATOMS: atom_id res chain seq x y z
N MET A 1 7.36 -10.53 -24.28
CA MET A 1 8.43 -9.51 -24.38
C MET A 1 9.21 -9.55 -23.09
N ARG A 2 10.53 -9.81 -23.16
CA ARG A 2 11.40 -9.81 -21.98
C ARG A 2 11.56 -8.36 -21.50
N GLU A 3 11.45 -8.14 -20.19
CA GLU A 3 11.72 -6.84 -19.57
C GLU A 3 13.21 -6.49 -19.78
N PRO A 4 13.56 -5.22 -20.07
CA PRO A 4 14.95 -4.83 -20.23
C PRO A 4 15.67 -4.94 -18.88
N LEU A 5 16.67 -5.81 -18.81
CA LEU A 5 17.53 -6.02 -17.64
C LEU A 5 18.85 -5.29 -17.87
N LEU A 6 19.13 -4.28 -17.05
CA LEU A 6 20.45 -3.65 -17.01
C LEU A 6 21.27 -4.34 -15.90
N THR A 7 22.29 -5.10 -16.30
CA THR A 7 23.22 -5.76 -15.38
C THR A 7 24.49 -4.95 -15.31
N VAL A 8 24.80 -4.39 -14.14
CA VAL A 8 26.04 -3.63 -13.92
C VAL A 8 26.90 -4.44 -12.96
N SER A 9 28.07 -4.87 -13.43
CA SER A 9 29.12 -5.45 -12.59
C SER A 9 30.18 -4.39 -12.35
N ALA A 10 30.71 -4.31 -11.13
CA ALA A 10 31.72 -3.32 -10.73
C ALA A 10 33.00 -3.37 -11.58
N ASP A 11 33.18 -4.41 -12.42
CA ASP A 11 34.39 -4.58 -13.21
C ASP A 11 34.18 -4.46 -14.73
N ARG A 12 32.94 -4.50 -15.27
CA ARG A 12 32.62 -4.26 -16.70
C ARG A 12 31.15 -3.85 -16.94
N LEU A 13 30.94 -2.88 -17.83
CA LEU A 13 29.63 -2.62 -18.47
C LEU A 13 29.50 -3.48 -19.73
N VAL A 14 28.47 -4.33 -19.83
CA VAL A 14 28.16 -5.09 -21.05
C VAL A 14 26.69 -4.85 -21.42
N GLY A 15 26.46 -4.22 -22.58
CA GLY A 15 25.13 -4.07 -23.15
C GLY A 15 24.65 -5.35 -23.86
N GLU A 16 23.34 -5.47 -24.11
CA GLU A 16 22.67 -6.68 -24.64
C GLU A 16 23.24 -7.26 -25.95
N ASN A 17 24.11 -6.54 -26.67
CA ASN A 17 24.72 -7.00 -27.93
C ASN A 17 26.21 -7.38 -27.84
N GLY A 18 26.79 -7.49 -26.64
CA GLY A 18 28.09 -8.14 -26.45
C GLY A 18 29.33 -7.43 -27.02
N GLN A 19 29.21 -6.17 -27.49
CA GLN A 19 30.40 -5.38 -27.82
C GLN A 19 30.99 -4.78 -26.54
N ALA A 20 32.24 -5.18 -26.24
CA ALA A 20 33.00 -4.67 -25.11
C ALA A 20 33.33 -3.19 -25.33
N ALA A 21 32.91 -2.32 -24.40
CA ALA A 21 33.51 -1.01 -24.28
C ALA A 21 34.93 -1.19 -23.70
N GLU A 22 35.93 -0.64 -24.38
CA GLU A 22 37.33 -0.69 -23.97
C GLU A 22 37.53 -0.16 -22.53
N GLN A 23 38.51 -0.75 -21.87
CA GLN A 23 38.82 -0.61 -20.45
C GLN A 23 38.87 0.85 -19.99
N ALA A 24 38.09 1.15 -18.95
CA ALA A 24 38.32 2.33 -18.12
C ALA A 24 38.75 1.86 -16.72
N GLU A 25 40.07 1.89 -16.48
CA GLU A 25 40.58 1.94 -15.11
C GLU A 25 40.19 3.33 -14.54
N HIS A 26 39.70 3.36 -13.29
CA HIS A 26 39.36 4.57 -12.51
C HIS A 26 38.00 5.29 -12.82
N PRO A 27 37.52 6.19 -11.93
CA PRO A 27 36.14 6.32 -11.41
C PRO A 27 35.05 6.84 -12.38
N GLY A 28 35.28 6.81 -13.69
CA GLY A 28 34.36 7.26 -14.73
C GLY A 28 33.15 6.35 -14.96
N ALA A 29 33.21 5.06 -14.61
CA ALA A 29 32.11 4.11 -14.85
C ALA A 29 30.82 4.46 -14.09
N LEU A 30 30.94 5.06 -12.90
CA LEU A 30 29.82 5.56 -12.11
C LEU A 30 29.18 6.83 -12.71
N GLY A 31 29.98 7.70 -13.33
CA GLY A 31 29.48 8.91 -14.00
C GLY A 31 28.64 8.59 -15.24
N VAL A 32 29.02 7.58 -16.01
CA VAL A 32 28.25 7.09 -17.18
C VAL A 32 26.94 6.43 -16.73
N LEU A 33 26.95 5.70 -15.61
CA LEU A 33 25.75 5.13 -15.01
C LEU A 33 24.76 6.20 -14.52
N HIS A 34 25.28 7.28 -13.94
CA HIS A 34 24.49 8.42 -13.48
C HIS A 34 23.78 9.13 -14.64
N ALA A 35 24.48 9.38 -15.75
CA ALA A 35 23.92 10.04 -16.94
C ALA A 35 22.85 9.18 -17.65
N ALA A 36 23.06 7.87 -17.79
CA ALA A 36 22.12 6.98 -18.47
C ALA A 36 20.81 6.76 -17.67
N ILE A 37 20.89 6.77 -16.34
CA ILE A 37 19.73 6.63 -15.44
C ILE A 37 18.97 7.95 -15.32
N ALA A 38 19.66 9.07 -15.15
CA ALA A 38 19.06 10.40 -15.09
C ALA A 38 18.35 10.79 -16.40
N ALA A 39 18.92 10.43 -17.56
CA ALA A 39 18.31 10.71 -18.87
C ALA A 39 17.03 9.89 -19.15
N LYS A 40 16.78 8.79 -18.43
CA LYS A 40 15.65 7.87 -18.68
C LYS A 40 14.54 7.96 -17.64
N TYR A 41 14.88 8.34 -16.41
CA TYR A 41 13.93 8.55 -15.34
C TYR A 41 14.30 9.87 -14.66
N ASP A 42 13.48 10.90 -14.89
CA ASP A 42 13.55 12.26 -14.31
C ASP A 42 13.46 12.30 -12.76
N VAL A 43 13.64 11.13 -12.12
CA VAL A 43 13.31 10.77 -10.74
C VAL A 43 14.56 10.71 -9.85
N LEU A 44 15.76 10.90 -10.40
CA LEU A 44 17.02 10.76 -9.67
C LEU A 44 17.91 12.02 -9.69
N ALA A 45 17.34 13.20 -9.94
CA ALA A 45 18.03 14.50 -9.89
C ALA A 45 18.62 14.91 -8.52
N GLY A 46 18.77 13.98 -7.58
CA GLY A 46 19.38 14.22 -6.26
C GLY A 46 20.27 13.08 -5.76
N LEU A 47 20.67 12.14 -6.61
CA LEU A 47 21.49 10.99 -6.21
C LEU A 47 23.00 11.30 -6.35
N GLU A 48 23.56 12.08 -5.43
CA GLU A 48 25.02 12.31 -5.40
C GLU A 48 25.76 11.09 -4.80
N LEU A 49 26.43 10.31 -5.65
CA LEU A 49 27.35 9.25 -5.25
C LEU A 49 28.76 9.85 -5.14
N HIS A 50 29.23 10.06 -3.91
CA HIS A 50 30.62 10.45 -3.68
C HIS A 50 31.53 9.21 -3.68
N PRO A 51 32.66 9.23 -4.39
CA PRO A 51 33.72 8.27 -4.14
C PRO A 51 34.35 8.64 -2.80
N ALA A 52 34.06 7.87 -1.75
CA ALA A 52 34.82 7.98 -0.51
C ALA A 52 35.93 6.93 -0.57
N ASP A 53 37.18 7.40 -0.45
CA ASP A 53 38.33 6.54 -0.20
C ASP A 53 38.03 5.63 1.00
N GLY A 54 37.89 4.33 0.73
CA GLY A 54 37.75 3.31 1.76
C GLY A 54 36.41 3.31 2.52
N ALA A 55 35.59 2.31 2.18
CA ALA A 55 34.62 1.68 3.08
C ALA A 55 33.31 2.42 3.43
N ALA A 56 32.95 3.54 2.78
CA ALA A 56 31.63 4.15 2.97
C ALA A 56 30.94 4.59 1.67
N TRP A 57 29.65 4.34 1.55
CA TRP A 57 28.80 4.72 0.41
C TRP A 57 27.58 5.50 0.91
N LYS A 58 27.01 6.37 0.07
CA LYS A 58 25.86 7.22 0.44
C LYS A 58 24.71 7.04 -0.56
N LEU A 59 23.50 6.76 -0.06
CA LEU A 59 22.28 6.72 -0.88
C LEU A 59 21.28 7.73 -0.30
N GLY A 60 21.00 8.80 -1.04
CA GLY A 60 20.23 9.93 -0.50
C GLY A 60 20.90 10.52 0.75
N CYS A 61 20.19 10.52 1.88
CA CYS A 61 20.69 11.04 3.17
C CYS A 61 21.33 9.99 4.10
N HIS A 62 21.52 8.74 3.67
CA HIS A 62 21.99 7.65 4.53
C HIS A 62 23.39 7.17 4.14
N TRP A 63 24.21 6.88 5.15
CA TRP A 63 25.57 6.36 5.03
C TRP A 63 25.60 4.84 5.26
N PHE A 64 26.34 4.14 4.42
CA PHE A 64 26.54 2.69 4.46
C PHE A 64 28.02 2.40 4.63
N ALA A 65 28.40 1.69 5.69
CA ALA A 65 29.77 1.23 5.88
C ALA A 65 29.87 -0.27 5.52
N SER A 66 30.85 -0.65 4.70
CA SER A 66 31.17 -2.06 4.42
C SER A 66 32.58 -2.38 4.91
N PRO A 67 32.80 -3.46 5.67
CA PRO A 67 34.12 -3.82 6.17
C PRO A 67 35.04 -4.46 5.10
N GLY A 68 34.69 -4.36 3.81
CA GLY A 68 35.51 -4.86 2.70
C GLY A 68 34.86 -4.62 1.32
N PRO A 69 35.58 -4.90 0.22
CA PRO A 69 35.04 -4.84 -1.13
C PRO A 69 33.96 -5.92 -1.30
N VAL A 70 32.72 -5.51 -1.58
CA VAL A 70 31.58 -6.41 -1.82
C VAL A 70 31.13 -6.21 -3.26
N ARG A 71 31.14 -7.27 -4.07
CA ARG A 71 30.50 -7.24 -5.39
C ARG A 71 28.98 -7.26 -5.22
N MET A 72 28.35 -6.21 -5.74
CA MET A 72 26.90 -6.06 -5.73
C MET A 72 26.35 -6.02 -7.16
N THR A 73 25.27 -6.77 -7.38
CA THR A 73 24.46 -6.68 -8.58
C THR A 73 23.22 -5.84 -8.25
N LEU A 74 23.12 -4.66 -8.84
CA LEU A 74 21.94 -3.82 -8.77
C LEU A 74 21.01 -4.17 -9.93
N THR A 75 19.81 -4.65 -9.63
CA THR A 75 18.76 -4.86 -10.62
C THR A 75 17.67 -3.81 -10.43
N ILE A 76 17.47 -2.96 -11.43
CA ILE A 76 16.43 -1.93 -11.41
C ILE A 76 15.31 -2.38 -12.34
N SER A 77 14.10 -2.53 -11.80
CA SER A 77 12.87 -2.72 -12.58
C SER A 77 11.93 -1.54 -12.36
N VAL A 78 10.91 -1.43 -13.23
CA VAL A 78 9.86 -0.40 -13.13
C VAL A 78 9.04 -0.51 -11.82
N LYS A 79 9.11 -1.65 -11.12
CA LYS A 79 8.31 -1.95 -9.91
C LYS A 79 9.14 -2.09 -8.64
N SER A 80 10.46 -2.26 -8.74
CA SER A 80 11.31 -2.55 -7.59
C SER A 80 12.78 -2.29 -7.89
N ILE A 81 13.52 -1.86 -6.87
CA ILE A 81 14.98 -1.90 -6.86
C ILE A 81 15.40 -3.11 -6.03
N ILE A 82 16.20 -4.01 -6.62
CA ILE A 82 16.70 -5.21 -5.95
C ILE A 82 18.23 -5.15 -5.93
N LEU A 83 18.80 -5.16 -4.73
CA LEU A 83 20.23 -5.29 -4.49
C LEU A 83 20.54 -6.76 -4.15
N ARG A 84 21.48 -7.37 -4.88
CA ARG A 84 21.98 -8.72 -4.57
C ARG A 84 23.49 -8.65 -4.33
N SER A 85 23.96 -9.25 -3.24
CA SER A 85 25.40 -9.52 -3.06
C SER A 85 25.73 -10.89 -3.66
N GLU A 86 26.77 -10.99 -4.49
CA GLU A 86 27.14 -12.26 -5.13
C GLU A 86 27.83 -13.25 -4.18
N GLU A 87 28.33 -12.79 -3.04
CA GLU A 87 29.02 -13.64 -2.05
C GLU A 87 28.24 -13.72 -0.74
N CYS A 88 27.28 -14.65 -0.66
CA CYS A 88 26.74 -15.12 0.61
C CYS A 88 26.85 -16.65 0.67
N THR A 89 28.06 -17.15 0.96
CA THR A 89 28.41 -18.57 1.04
C THR A 89 27.94 -19.23 2.34
N HIS A 90 26.64 -19.27 2.62
CA HIS A 90 26.06 -20.05 3.72
C HIS A 90 24.84 -20.89 3.29
N ALA A 91 24.93 -21.52 2.13
CA ALA A 91 23.92 -22.45 1.64
C ALA A 91 24.56 -23.81 1.30
N SER A 92 24.87 -24.61 2.32
CA SER A 92 24.97 -26.05 2.15
C SER A 92 24.26 -26.76 3.31
N GLY A 93 23.03 -27.21 3.04
CA GLY A 93 22.41 -28.32 3.76
C GLY A 93 21.79 -28.04 5.14
N ALA A 94 20.81 -27.15 5.23
CA ALA A 94 19.85 -27.20 6.34
C ALA A 94 18.44 -26.78 5.87
N ARG A 95 17.44 -27.62 6.16
CA ARG A 95 16.03 -27.24 6.13
C ARG A 95 15.78 -26.33 7.35
N GLU A 96 15.14 -25.18 7.13
CA GLU A 96 14.85 -24.04 8.05
C GLU A 96 15.87 -22.88 8.10
N PRO A 97 15.40 -21.61 8.16
CA PRO A 97 16.21 -20.44 7.83
C PRO A 97 17.08 -20.00 9.01
N LYS A 98 18.41 -19.98 8.81
CA LYS A 98 19.35 -19.35 9.73
C LYS A 98 19.86 -18.02 9.18
N PHE A 99 19.71 -17.01 10.03
CA PHE A 99 20.02 -15.60 9.85
C PHE A 99 21.46 -15.34 9.36
N CYS A 100 21.61 -14.51 8.32
CA CYS A 100 22.89 -13.99 7.84
C CYS A 100 23.32 -12.75 8.66
N PRO A 101 24.57 -12.67 9.17
CA PRO A 101 25.04 -11.55 10.00
C PRO A 101 25.12 -10.20 9.27
N LEU A 102 25.32 -10.16 7.94
CA LEU A 102 25.34 -8.91 7.16
C LEU A 102 23.94 -8.32 6.95
N CYS A 103 22.90 -9.16 6.81
CA CYS A 103 21.50 -8.71 6.86
C CYS A 103 21.09 -8.26 8.28
N THR A 104 21.78 -8.77 9.31
CA THR A 104 21.51 -8.46 10.73
C THR A 104 22.26 -7.21 11.21
N LEU A 105 23.29 -6.74 10.50
CA LEU A 105 24.07 -5.55 10.88
C LEU A 105 23.49 -4.23 10.38
N ALA A 106 22.70 -4.22 9.29
CA ALA A 106 21.78 -3.12 8.98
C ALA A 106 20.63 -3.00 10.01
N TYR A 107 20.48 -4.02 10.86
CA TYR A 107 19.42 -4.18 11.86
C TYR A 107 19.86 -3.79 13.29
N ARG A 108 21.09 -3.29 13.49
CA ARG A 108 21.59 -2.93 14.82
C ARG A 108 21.77 -1.42 14.99
N ARG A 109 20.67 -0.67 14.98
CA ARG A 109 20.45 0.52 15.83
C ARG A 109 18.98 0.82 16.17
N ARG A 110 18.08 -0.16 16.05
CA ARG A 110 16.77 -0.21 16.73
C ARG A 110 16.31 -1.66 16.72
N PRO A 111 15.75 -2.20 17.81
CA PRO A 111 15.29 -3.59 17.81
C PRO A 111 14.25 -3.80 16.70
N PRO A 112 14.05 -5.05 16.23
CA PRO A 112 12.84 -5.37 15.50
C PRO A 112 11.68 -4.84 16.34
N HIS A 113 10.80 -4.03 15.75
CA HIS A 113 9.46 -3.93 16.30
C HIS A 113 8.97 -5.37 16.49
N PRO A 114 8.30 -5.72 17.61
CA PRO A 114 8.04 -7.11 18.05
C PRO A 114 7.30 -8.03 17.06
N GLU A 115 7.05 -7.59 15.83
CA GLU A 115 6.25 -8.25 14.80
C GLU A 115 6.98 -8.40 13.45
N GLY A 116 8.30 -8.17 13.35
CA GLY A 116 9.07 -8.50 12.14
C GLY A 116 8.77 -7.64 10.89
N ARG A 117 8.14 -6.47 11.06
CA ARG A 117 7.76 -5.58 9.95
C ARG A 117 8.97 -4.81 9.39
N VAL A 118 9.11 -4.80 8.06
CA VAL A 118 10.08 -3.93 7.36
C VAL A 118 9.44 -2.57 7.13
N ILE A 119 10.02 -1.52 7.71
CA ILE A 119 9.56 -0.14 7.56
C ILE A 119 10.43 0.53 6.51
N LEU A 120 9.81 0.99 5.42
CA LEU A 120 10.49 1.72 4.35
C LEU A 120 10.13 3.22 4.41
N PRO A 121 10.97 4.13 3.90
CA PRO A 121 10.55 5.52 3.72
C PRO A 121 9.39 5.60 2.69
N ALA A 122 8.56 6.64 2.79
CA ALA A 122 7.51 6.91 1.82
C ALA A 122 8.13 7.22 0.44
N MET A 123 7.72 6.48 -0.61
CA MET A 123 8.19 6.72 -1.98
C MET A 123 7.24 7.67 -2.71
N PRO A 124 7.72 8.57 -3.59
CA PRO A 124 6.87 9.54 -4.30
C PRO A 124 5.69 8.91 -5.07
N GLY A 125 5.91 7.74 -5.67
CA GLY A 125 4.84 6.98 -6.35
C GLY A 125 3.75 6.45 -5.41
N ASP A 126 4.09 6.18 -4.15
CA ASP A 126 3.15 5.75 -3.13
C ASP A 126 2.27 6.93 -2.70
N VAL A 127 2.89 8.10 -2.53
CA VAL A 127 2.24 9.32 -2.07
C VAL A 127 1.09 9.73 -2.99
N LEU A 128 1.32 9.70 -4.30
CA LEU A 128 0.30 10.08 -5.29
C LEU A 128 -0.75 8.98 -5.55
N ALA A 129 -0.50 7.75 -5.10
CA ALA A 129 -1.47 6.66 -5.23
C ALA A 129 -2.64 6.81 -4.25
N ASN A 130 -2.46 7.53 -3.14
CA ASN A 130 -3.57 7.90 -2.26
C ASN A 130 -4.26 9.19 -2.78
N ARG A 131 -5.57 9.12 -3.00
CA ARG A 131 -6.34 10.17 -3.67
C ARG A 131 -6.58 11.40 -2.79
N LEU A 132 -6.59 11.28 -1.47
CA LEU A 132 -6.62 12.45 -0.59
C LEU A 132 -5.30 13.21 -0.67
N LEU A 133 -4.18 12.50 -0.62
CA LEU A 133 -2.85 13.10 -0.72
C LEU A 133 -2.61 13.72 -2.11
N ALA A 134 -3.11 13.09 -3.17
CA ALA A 134 -2.97 13.59 -4.54
C ALA A 134 -3.63 14.97 -4.77
N VAL A 135 -4.63 15.34 -3.97
CA VAL A 135 -5.36 16.62 -4.08
C VAL A 135 -4.59 17.78 -3.43
N LEU A 136 -3.72 17.49 -2.46
CA LEU A 136 -2.96 18.50 -1.74
C LEU A 136 -1.85 19.11 -2.59
N ALA A 137 -1.55 20.40 -2.36
CA ALA A 137 -0.37 21.02 -2.94
C ALA A 137 0.90 20.30 -2.43
N PRO A 138 1.97 20.22 -3.25
CA PRO A 138 3.19 19.49 -2.87
C PRO A 138 3.73 19.86 -1.49
N GLU A 139 3.76 21.15 -1.16
CA GLU A 139 4.32 21.64 0.10
C GLU A 139 3.45 21.29 1.30
N GLU A 140 2.12 21.26 1.13
CA GLU A 140 1.16 20.85 2.17
C GLU A 140 1.28 19.35 2.44
N ARG A 141 1.38 18.57 1.36
CA ARG A 141 1.56 17.12 1.41
C ARG A 141 2.88 16.73 2.08
N ASP A 142 3.98 17.38 1.73
CA ASP A 142 5.29 17.09 2.32
C ASP A 142 5.31 17.37 3.83
N ARG A 143 4.60 18.43 4.28
CA ARG A 143 4.44 18.71 5.71
C ARG A 143 3.55 17.69 6.41
N LEU A 144 2.42 17.32 5.79
CA LEU A 144 1.51 16.29 6.31
C LEU A 144 2.21 14.93 6.43
N LEU A 145 3.11 14.62 5.50
CA LEU A 145 3.87 13.36 5.45
C LEU A 145 5.24 13.46 6.14
N ARG A 146 5.48 14.49 6.95
CA ARG A 146 6.74 14.62 7.67
C ARG A 146 6.96 13.43 8.59
N GLY A 147 8.04 12.68 8.33
CA GLY A 147 8.35 11.47 9.09
C GLY A 147 7.43 10.29 8.78
N ALA A 148 6.67 10.35 7.68
CA ALA A 148 5.86 9.24 7.22
C ALA A 148 6.72 8.03 6.83
N THR A 149 6.20 6.85 7.12
CA THR A 149 6.82 5.58 6.73
C THR A 149 5.87 4.78 5.85
N SER A 150 6.39 4.11 4.82
CA SER A 150 5.65 3.13 4.04
C SER A 150 5.69 1.78 4.77
N GLU A 151 4.51 1.22 5.01
CA GLU A 151 4.31 -0.05 5.71
C GLU A 151 3.62 -1.05 4.78
N SER A 152 4.16 -2.28 4.72
CA SER A 152 3.46 -3.41 4.09
C SER A 152 2.31 -3.86 4.97
N LEU A 153 1.16 -4.08 4.35
CA LEU A 153 -0.04 -4.56 5.01
C LEU A 153 -0.30 -6.00 4.62
N GLU A 154 -0.35 -6.89 5.61
CA GLU A 154 -0.69 -8.29 5.46
C GLU A 154 -2.18 -8.53 5.72
N ALA A 155 -2.75 -9.57 5.11
CA ALA A 155 -4.15 -9.93 5.37
C ALA A 155 -4.35 -10.28 6.86
N HIS A 156 -5.44 -9.76 7.43
CA HIS A 156 -5.79 -9.87 8.85
C HIS A 156 -4.85 -9.12 9.80
N GLN A 157 -3.98 -8.25 9.30
CA GLN A 157 -3.19 -7.36 10.16
C GLN A 157 -4.09 -6.34 10.84
N VAL A 158 -4.06 -6.28 12.17
CA VAL A 158 -4.76 -5.27 12.97
C VAL A 158 -3.93 -3.99 12.99
N LEU A 159 -4.53 -2.88 12.55
CA LEU A 159 -3.94 -1.54 12.59
C LEU A 159 -4.37 -0.77 13.83
N TYR A 160 -5.66 -0.85 14.18
CA TYR A 160 -6.22 -0.29 15.41
C TYR A 160 -6.99 -1.35 16.16
N THR A 161 -6.78 -1.44 17.47
CA THR A 161 -7.61 -2.20 18.38
C THR A 161 -8.69 -1.31 18.97
N ALA A 162 -9.92 -1.80 19.04
CA ALA A 162 -11.05 -1.08 19.64
C ALA A 162 -10.72 -0.60 21.07
N GLY A 163 -11.05 0.66 21.36
CA GLY A 163 -10.84 1.31 22.65
C GLY A 163 -9.40 1.72 22.95
N ARG A 164 -8.42 1.37 22.11
CA ARG A 164 -7.02 1.79 22.27
C ARG A 164 -6.78 3.14 21.63
N GLU A 165 -5.78 3.85 22.16
CA GLU A 165 -5.34 5.13 21.62
C GLU A 165 -4.75 4.96 20.22
N ILE A 166 -5.17 5.84 19.31
CA ILE A 166 -4.67 5.92 17.94
C ILE A 166 -3.40 6.77 17.96
N SER A 167 -2.26 6.13 17.75
CA SER A 167 -0.96 6.82 17.69
C SER A 167 -0.58 7.29 16.28
N HIS A 168 -1.17 6.68 15.24
CA HIS A 168 -0.84 6.95 13.83
C HIS A 168 -2.07 6.92 12.94
N VAL A 169 -2.11 7.76 11.93
CA VAL A 169 -3.05 7.74 10.80
C VAL A 169 -2.43 6.96 9.64
N TYR A 170 -3.25 6.25 8.88
CA TYR A 170 -2.80 5.49 7.71
C TYR A 170 -3.46 6.00 6.44
N PHE A 171 -2.67 6.25 5.40
CA PHE A 171 -3.13 6.56 4.06
C PHE A 171 -2.84 5.35 3.17
N PRO A 172 -3.84 4.50 2.87
CA PRO A 172 -3.62 3.34 2.02
C PRO A 172 -3.22 3.80 0.62
N VAL A 173 -2.28 3.08 0.01
CA VAL A 173 -1.82 3.34 -1.36
C VAL A 173 -2.13 2.16 -2.28
N SER A 174 -2.29 0.97 -1.68
CA SER A 174 -2.85 -0.23 -2.30
C SER A 174 -3.48 -1.11 -1.23
N GLY A 175 -4.27 -2.09 -1.65
CA GLY A 175 -5.00 -2.97 -0.72
C GLY A 175 -6.25 -2.32 -0.15
N MET A 176 -6.82 -2.93 0.88
CA MET A 176 -8.07 -2.48 1.48
C MET A 176 -8.09 -2.80 2.97
N ILE A 177 -8.53 -1.83 3.76
CA ILE A 177 -8.74 -1.97 5.20
C ILE A 177 -10.24 -1.91 5.49
N SER A 178 -10.68 -2.72 6.43
CA SER A 178 -12.05 -2.74 6.93
C SER A 178 -12.09 -2.19 8.35
N LEU A 179 -13.08 -1.34 8.62
CA LEU A 179 -13.47 -0.93 9.96
C LEU A 179 -14.59 -1.85 10.43
N VAL A 180 -14.34 -2.55 11.51
CA VAL A 180 -15.19 -3.63 12.02
C VAL A 180 -15.68 -3.26 13.41
N VAL A 181 -16.98 -3.43 13.65
CA VAL A 181 -17.58 -3.30 14.98
C VAL A 181 -17.53 -4.66 15.66
N LYS A 182 -16.86 -4.72 16.81
CA LYS A 182 -16.82 -5.91 17.67
C LYS A 182 -18.16 -6.11 18.35
N MET A 183 -18.71 -7.31 18.24
CA MET A 183 -19.97 -7.69 18.89
C MET A 183 -19.69 -8.69 20.01
N THR A 184 -20.36 -8.56 21.16
CA THR A 184 -20.15 -9.45 22.31
C THR A 184 -20.74 -10.85 22.08
N ASP A 185 -21.93 -10.91 21.48
CA ASP A 185 -22.73 -12.14 21.36
C ASP A 185 -23.04 -12.52 19.89
N ALA A 186 -22.36 -11.89 18.93
CA ALA A 186 -22.58 -12.12 17.51
C ALA A 186 -21.26 -12.04 16.74
N ASP A 187 -21.29 -12.44 15.46
CA ASP A 187 -20.14 -12.23 14.58
C ASP A 187 -19.85 -10.73 14.41
N ASP A 188 -18.57 -10.41 14.34
CA ASP A 188 -18.07 -9.08 14.02
C ASP A 188 -18.66 -8.54 12.71
N VAL A 189 -19.13 -7.30 12.73
CA VAL A 189 -19.82 -6.69 11.59
C VAL A 189 -18.93 -5.65 10.90
N GLU A 190 -18.75 -5.76 9.58
CA GLU A 190 -18.14 -4.68 8.79
C GLU A 190 -19.02 -3.43 8.88
N ALA A 191 -18.46 -2.32 9.36
CA ALA A 191 -19.08 -1.01 9.22
C ALA A 191 -18.80 -0.44 7.83
N THR A 192 -17.52 -0.44 7.43
CA THR A 192 -17.10 0.11 6.16
C THR A 192 -15.70 -0.36 5.77
N THR A 193 -15.37 -0.20 4.49
CA THR A 193 -14.06 -0.47 3.89
C THR A 193 -13.45 0.84 3.37
N ILE A 194 -12.12 0.91 3.34
CA ILE A 194 -11.34 2.08 2.96
C ILE A 194 -10.10 1.58 2.19
N GLY A 195 -9.84 2.15 1.02
CA GLY A 195 -8.67 1.88 0.20
C GLY A 195 -7.86 3.15 -0.07
N ASN A 196 -7.33 3.25 -1.29
CA ASN A 196 -6.49 4.37 -1.68
C ASN A 196 -7.23 5.70 -1.84
N GLU A 197 -8.57 5.70 -1.75
CA GLU A 197 -9.40 6.90 -1.80
C GLU A 197 -9.46 7.68 -0.49
N GLY A 198 -9.00 7.09 0.61
CA GLY A 198 -9.25 7.61 1.95
C GLY A 198 -8.06 7.48 2.91
N LEU A 199 -8.38 7.57 4.20
CA LEU A 199 -7.44 7.35 5.31
C LEU A 199 -8.13 6.63 6.47
N ILE A 200 -7.32 5.95 7.29
CA ILE A 200 -7.71 5.33 8.56
C ILE A 200 -7.28 6.26 9.69
N GLY A 201 -8.20 6.63 10.57
CA GLY A 201 -7.94 7.57 11.68
C GLY A 201 -8.89 8.77 11.78
N ILE A 202 -10.12 8.67 11.26
CA ILE A 202 -11.12 9.76 11.28
C ILE A 202 -11.40 10.27 12.70
N SER A 203 -11.39 9.39 13.70
CA SER A 203 -11.54 9.80 15.11
C SER A 203 -10.55 10.91 15.49
N VAL A 204 -9.30 10.78 15.07
CA VAL A 204 -8.23 11.77 15.36
C VAL A 204 -8.55 13.10 14.69
N ILE A 205 -9.01 13.07 13.44
CA ILE A 205 -9.41 14.27 12.68
C ILE A 205 -10.56 15.00 13.40
N LEU A 206 -11.46 14.25 14.04
CA LEU A 206 -12.60 14.76 14.79
C LEU A 206 -12.28 15.08 16.26
N GLY A 207 -11.00 15.05 16.67
CA GLY A 207 -10.57 15.42 18.02
C GLY A 207 -10.73 14.31 19.07
N VAL A 208 -10.91 13.06 18.64
CA VAL A 208 -11.06 11.89 19.52
C VAL A 208 -9.85 10.97 19.39
N ALA A 209 -9.22 10.64 20.51
CA ALA A 209 -7.97 9.87 20.53
C ALA A 209 -8.14 8.35 20.27
N SER A 210 -9.37 7.83 20.30
CA SER A 210 -9.65 6.40 20.14
C SER A 210 -10.94 6.15 19.34
N THR A 211 -11.17 4.89 18.96
CA THR A 211 -12.37 4.43 18.26
C THR A 211 -12.89 3.15 18.89
N THR A 212 -14.19 2.89 18.79
CA THR A 212 -14.81 1.61 19.19
C THR A 212 -14.69 0.54 18.11
N MET A 213 -14.20 0.89 16.93
CA MET A 213 -14.02 -0.01 15.79
C MET A 213 -12.60 -0.57 15.74
N GLU A 214 -12.46 -1.81 15.27
CA GLU A 214 -11.17 -2.39 14.91
C GLU A 214 -10.86 -2.07 13.44
N ALA A 215 -9.60 -1.71 13.13
CA ALA A 215 -9.16 -1.53 11.75
C ALA A 215 -8.31 -2.73 11.33
N LEU A 216 -8.80 -3.51 10.36
CA LEU A 216 -8.18 -4.75 9.89
C LEU A 216 -7.83 -4.65 8.40
N CYS A 217 -6.59 -4.96 8.04
CA CYS A 217 -6.25 -5.13 6.63
C CYS A 217 -6.91 -6.39 6.08
N GLN A 218 -7.68 -6.25 5.00
CA GLN A 218 -8.42 -7.35 4.38
C GLN A 218 -7.79 -7.79 3.07
N ILE A 219 -7.37 -6.83 2.26
CA ILE A 219 -6.62 -7.09 1.04
C ILE A 219 -5.21 -6.56 1.26
N PRO A 220 -4.19 -7.44 1.19
CA PRO A 220 -2.79 -7.04 1.35
C PRO A 220 -2.41 -5.89 0.43
N GLY A 221 -1.50 -5.05 0.90
CA GLY A 221 -1.13 -3.85 0.19
C GLY A 221 -0.11 -3.04 0.94
N ARG A 222 -0.19 -1.72 0.82
CA ARG A 222 0.70 -0.80 1.52
C ARG A 222 -0.06 0.43 1.97
N ALA A 223 0.45 1.07 3.02
CA ALA A 223 -0.03 2.36 3.47
C ALA A 223 1.12 3.25 3.93
N LEU A 224 0.92 4.55 3.79
CA LEU A 224 1.75 5.55 4.46
C LEU A 224 1.23 5.75 5.88
N ARG A 225 2.10 5.55 6.85
CA ARG A 225 1.82 5.70 8.27
C ARG A 225 2.40 7.01 8.77
N VAL A 226 1.57 7.83 9.40
CA VAL A 226 1.92 9.18 9.88
C VAL A 226 1.52 9.31 11.34
N SER A 227 2.36 9.93 12.17
CA SER A 227 2.00 10.20 13.57
C SER A 227 0.76 11.12 13.65
N THR A 228 -0.16 10.83 14.57
CA THR A 228 -1.33 11.70 14.83
C THR A 228 -0.93 13.13 15.14
N ARG A 229 0.17 13.33 15.88
CA ARG A 229 0.72 14.66 16.18
C ARG A 229 0.97 15.48 14.91
N VAL A 230 1.62 14.88 13.90
CA VAL A 230 1.95 15.56 12.64
C VAL A 230 0.67 15.93 11.87
N VAL A 231 -0.31 15.02 11.84
CA VAL A 231 -1.60 15.28 11.18
C VAL A 231 -2.33 16.44 11.85
N LEU A 232 -2.43 16.43 13.19
CA LEU A 232 -3.10 17.47 13.95
C LEU A 232 -2.39 18.82 13.85
N GLU A 233 -1.06 18.84 13.90
CA GLU A 233 -0.25 20.06 13.69
C GLU A 233 -0.50 20.66 12.30
N GLU A 234 -0.52 19.84 11.24
CA GLU A 234 -0.75 20.34 9.88
C GLU A 234 -2.21 20.79 9.68
N MET A 235 -3.19 20.14 10.31
CA MET A 235 -4.58 20.61 10.31
C MET A 235 -4.74 21.97 11.01
N GLN A 236 -4.01 22.22 12.10
CA GLN A 236 -4.02 23.52 12.77
C GLN A 236 -3.30 24.60 11.95
N ARG A 237 -2.24 24.21 11.23
CA ARG A 237 -1.42 25.12 10.43
C ARG A 237 -2.09 25.53 9.12
N THR A 238 -2.73 24.58 8.44
CA THR A 238 -3.07 24.71 7.01
C THR A 238 -4.56 24.47 6.78
N ALA A 239 -5.28 25.55 6.45
CA ALA A 239 -6.74 25.53 6.34
C ALA A 239 -7.27 24.60 5.22
N SER A 240 -6.55 24.48 4.10
CA SER A 240 -6.85 23.57 2.99
C SER A 240 -6.79 22.11 3.41
N VAL A 241 -5.73 21.70 4.13
CA VAL A 241 -5.58 20.35 4.70
C VAL A 241 -6.71 20.05 5.67
N SER A 242 -6.98 20.96 6.62
CA SER A 242 -8.09 20.81 7.58
C SER A 242 -9.43 20.64 6.87
N ARG A 243 -9.73 21.50 5.89
CA ARG A 243 -10.95 21.43 5.09
C ARG A 243 -11.07 20.11 4.34
N LEU A 244 -10.01 19.62 3.71
CA LEU A 244 -10.01 18.35 2.99
C LEU A 244 -10.35 17.19 3.94
N LEU A 245 -9.67 17.12 5.09
CA LEU A 245 -9.84 16.03 6.05
C LEU A 245 -11.22 16.06 6.72
N LEU A 246 -11.76 17.24 7.01
CA LEU A 246 -13.13 17.38 7.53
C LEU A 246 -14.20 17.04 6.49
N ARG A 247 -14.00 17.39 5.21
CA ARG A 247 -14.89 16.96 4.12
C ARG A 247 -14.84 15.45 3.91
N TYR A 248 -13.66 14.84 4.04
CA TYR A 248 -13.53 13.38 4.03
C TYR A 248 -14.26 12.73 5.22
N ALA A 249 -14.17 13.31 6.42
CA ALA A 249 -14.89 12.82 7.59
C ALA A 249 -16.42 12.87 7.38
N GLU A 250 -16.93 13.94 6.78
CA GLU A 250 -18.33 14.03 6.35
C GLU A 250 -18.68 12.89 5.38
N ALA A 251 -17.89 12.73 4.31
CA ALA A 251 -18.18 11.75 3.27
C ALA A 251 -18.28 10.33 3.84
N MET A 252 -17.47 10.05 4.85
CA MET A 252 -17.48 8.79 5.58
C MET A 252 -18.73 8.62 6.46
N MET A 253 -19.25 9.70 7.08
CA MET A 253 -20.54 9.66 7.77
C MET A 253 -21.69 9.37 6.81
N VAL A 254 -21.71 10.01 5.63
CA VAL A 254 -22.71 9.72 4.58
C VAL A 254 -22.61 8.27 4.11
N GLN A 255 -21.40 7.77 3.88
CA GLN A 255 -21.18 6.38 3.49
C GLN A 255 -21.70 5.41 4.55
N LEU A 256 -21.43 5.65 5.84
CA LEU A 256 -21.92 4.82 6.94
C LEU A 256 -23.45 4.86 7.06
N ALA A 257 -24.06 6.05 6.93
CA ALA A 257 -25.52 6.18 6.91
C ALA A 257 -26.14 5.42 5.73
N GLN A 258 -25.54 5.52 4.54
CA GLN A 258 -26.00 4.79 3.36
C GLN A 258 -25.84 3.28 3.53
N HIS A 259 -24.76 2.81 4.17
CA HIS A 259 -24.56 1.39 4.49
C HIS A 259 -25.66 0.87 5.43
N ALA A 260 -26.00 1.63 6.47
CA ALA A 260 -27.06 1.27 7.41
C ALA A 260 -28.42 1.14 6.72
N ALA A 261 -28.78 2.09 5.86
CA ALA A 261 -29.99 2.02 5.05
C ALA A 261 -29.97 0.80 4.11
N CYS A 262 -28.88 0.64 3.36
CA CYS A 262 -28.68 -0.43 2.38
C CYS A 262 -28.85 -1.83 2.99
N ASN A 263 -28.33 -2.03 4.21
CA ASN A 263 -28.45 -3.30 4.92
C ASN A 263 -29.90 -3.68 5.27
N ARG A 264 -30.81 -2.71 5.36
CA ARG A 264 -32.24 -2.94 5.63
C ARG A 264 -33.08 -3.02 4.35
N THR A 265 -32.74 -2.26 3.32
CA THR A 265 -33.62 -2.01 2.17
C THR A 265 -33.32 -2.85 0.94
N HIS A 266 -32.06 -3.24 0.73
CA HIS A 266 -31.63 -3.88 -0.51
C HIS A 266 -31.38 -5.36 -0.36
N SER A 267 -31.54 -6.10 -1.46
CA SER A 267 -31.28 -7.53 -1.47
C SER A 267 -29.79 -7.83 -1.23
N ILE A 268 -29.50 -9.03 -0.73
CA ILE A 268 -28.11 -9.46 -0.49
C ILE A 268 -27.32 -9.50 -1.82
N GLU A 269 -27.98 -9.82 -2.93
CA GLU A 269 -27.38 -9.81 -4.26
C GLU A 269 -26.95 -8.40 -4.69
N GLN A 270 -27.83 -7.41 -4.53
CA GLN A 270 -27.53 -6.00 -4.81
C GLN A 270 -26.38 -5.49 -3.92
N ARG A 271 -26.43 -5.85 -2.62
CA ARG A 271 -25.38 -5.51 -1.64
C ARG A 271 -24.03 -6.15 -1.99
N CYS A 272 -24.05 -7.40 -2.44
CA CYS A 272 -22.87 -8.13 -2.91
C CYS A 272 -22.25 -7.45 -4.13
N ALA A 273 -23.03 -7.17 -5.17
CA ALA A 273 -22.57 -6.48 -6.37
C ALA A 273 -21.95 -5.11 -6.03
N ARG A 274 -22.62 -4.32 -5.18
CA ARG A 274 -22.09 -3.05 -4.67
C ARG A 274 -20.75 -3.23 -3.95
N TRP A 275 -20.65 -4.17 -3.02
CA TRP A 275 -19.42 -4.38 -2.24
C TRP A 275 -18.24 -4.78 -3.15
N LEU A 276 -18.49 -5.62 -4.16
CA LEU A 276 -17.48 -6.01 -5.14
C LEU A 276 -16.99 -4.83 -5.98
N LEU A 277 -17.91 -3.98 -6.46
CA LEU A 277 -17.56 -2.77 -7.21
C LEU A 277 -16.78 -1.77 -6.36
N MET A 278 -17.22 -1.53 -5.12
CA MET A 278 -16.49 -0.67 -4.19
C MET A 278 -15.09 -1.24 -3.88
N THR A 279 -14.96 -2.55 -3.72
CA THR A 279 -13.65 -3.19 -3.51
C THR A 279 -12.73 -3.00 -4.71
N ARG A 280 -13.24 -3.23 -5.93
CA ARG A 280 -12.52 -2.96 -7.18
C ARG A 280 -12.01 -1.53 -7.26
N ASP A 281 -12.86 -0.56 -6.95
CA ASP A 281 -12.50 0.87 -6.99
C ASP A 281 -11.36 1.19 -6.02
N ARG A 282 -11.35 0.56 -4.84
CA ARG A 282 -10.37 0.75 -3.77
C ARG A 282 -9.01 0.13 -4.05
N VAL A 283 -9.02 -1.05 -4.69
CA VAL A 283 -7.78 -1.77 -5.03
C VAL A 283 -7.28 -1.45 -6.44
N ALA A 284 -8.06 -0.69 -7.22
CA ALA A 284 -7.82 -0.35 -8.61
C ALA A 284 -7.48 -1.57 -9.48
N ASN A 285 -8.17 -2.69 -9.26
CA ASN A 285 -7.95 -3.95 -9.96
C ASN A 285 -9.25 -4.73 -10.11
N ASP A 286 -9.47 -5.32 -11.29
CA ASP A 286 -10.63 -6.18 -11.56
C ASP A 286 -10.52 -7.53 -10.85
N GLU A 287 -9.32 -7.94 -10.41
CA GLU A 287 -9.10 -9.20 -9.70
C GLU A 287 -8.45 -8.98 -8.33
N PHE A 288 -9.01 -9.63 -7.30
CA PHE A 288 -8.52 -9.52 -5.93
C PHE A 288 -8.79 -10.78 -5.10
N PRO A 289 -7.97 -11.03 -4.04
CA PRO A 289 -8.22 -12.13 -3.12
C PRO A 289 -9.50 -11.87 -2.33
N LEU A 290 -10.42 -12.83 -2.37
CA LEU A 290 -11.68 -12.80 -1.65
C LEU A 290 -12.15 -14.23 -1.42
N THR A 291 -12.23 -14.66 -0.16
CA THR A 291 -12.83 -15.95 0.17
C THR A 291 -14.34 -15.79 0.38
N GLN A 292 -15.10 -16.87 0.17
CA GLN A 292 -16.55 -16.82 0.39
C GLN A 292 -16.88 -16.59 1.85
N GLN A 293 -16.04 -17.10 2.76
CA GLN A 293 -16.18 -16.86 4.19
C GLN A 293 -15.99 -15.37 4.50
N PHE A 294 -14.97 -14.76 3.90
CA PHE A 294 -14.72 -13.34 4.08
C PHE A 294 -15.87 -12.50 3.53
N LEU A 295 -16.32 -12.75 2.29
CA LEU A 295 -17.48 -12.06 1.72
C LEU A 295 -18.76 -12.26 2.55
N ALA A 296 -18.93 -13.44 3.15
CA ALA A 296 -20.08 -13.74 4.01
C ALA A 296 -20.07 -12.89 5.28
N GLN A 297 -18.91 -12.74 5.91
CA GLN A 297 -18.71 -11.85 7.04
C GLN A 297 -19.01 -10.39 6.67
N MET A 298 -18.52 -9.92 5.51
CA MET A 298 -18.75 -8.52 5.08
C MET A 298 -20.22 -8.23 4.74
N LEU A 299 -20.96 -9.24 4.28
CA LEU A 299 -22.39 -9.10 3.99
C LEU A 299 -23.29 -9.40 5.21
N GLY A 300 -22.73 -9.91 6.31
CA GLY A 300 -23.49 -10.32 7.49
C GLY A 300 -24.42 -11.50 7.22
N VAL A 301 -23.96 -12.48 6.43
CA VAL A 301 -24.76 -13.63 5.99
C VAL A 301 -23.99 -14.93 6.15
N ARG A 302 -24.68 -16.07 6.01
CA ARG A 302 -24.03 -17.39 6.02
C ARG A 302 -23.26 -17.61 4.71
N ARG A 303 -22.16 -18.36 4.78
CA ARG A 303 -21.35 -18.75 3.61
C ARG A 303 -22.18 -19.37 2.49
N ALA A 304 -23.19 -20.19 2.81
CA ALA A 304 -24.08 -20.79 1.81
C ALA A 304 -24.82 -19.75 0.96
N THR A 305 -25.26 -18.65 1.56
CA THR A 305 -25.90 -17.54 0.85
C THR A 305 -24.94 -16.90 -0.16
N VAL A 306 -23.69 -16.68 0.25
CA VAL A 306 -22.64 -16.18 -0.65
C VAL A 306 -22.37 -17.15 -1.80
N THR A 307 -22.30 -18.46 -1.53
CA THR A 307 -22.12 -19.47 -2.60
C THR A 307 -23.21 -19.38 -3.65
N MET A 308 -24.48 -19.25 -3.24
CA MET A 308 -25.60 -19.12 -4.17
C MET A 308 -25.52 -17.84 -5.00
N ILE A 309 -25.28 -16.68 -4.35
CA ILE A 309 -25.20 -15.38 -5.03
C ILE A 309 -24.00 -15.34 -5.97
N ALA A 310 -22.83 -15.76 -5.53
CA ALA A 310 -21.64 -15.85 -6.36
C ALA A 310 -21.87 -16.75 -7.58
N GLY A 311 -22.53 -17.90 -7.39
CA GLY A 311 -22.89 -18.80 -8.48
C GLY A 311 -23.84 -18.15 -9.50
N ALA A 312 -24.84 -17.39 -9.03
CA ALA A 312 -25.75 -16.65 -9.90
C ALA A 312 -25.02 -15.56 -10.71
N LEU A 313 -24.20 -14.74 -10.06
CA LEU A 313 -23.39 -13.71 -10.72
C LEU A 313 -22.39 -14.31 -11.72
N GLN A 314 -21.80 -15.48 -11.41
CA GLN A 314 -20.94 -16.22 -12.34
C GLN A 314 -21.71 -16.73 -13.56
N LYS A 315 -22.88 -17.34 -13.34
CA LYS A 315 -23.74 -17.84 -14.44
C LYS A 315 -24.21 -16.71 -15.35
N ALA A 316 -24.44 -15.53 -14.80
CA ALA A 316 -24.76 -14.31 -15.55
C ALA A 316 -23.54 -13.67 -16.26
N GLY A 317 -22.34 -14.23 -16.12
CA GLY A 317 -21.11 -13.72 -16.75
C GLY A 317 -20.60 -12.41 -16.15
N LEU A 318 -21.05 -12.04 -14.94
CA LEU A 318 -20.68 -10.78 -14.30
C LEU A 318 -19.35 -10.87 -13.55
N ILE A 319 -19.09 -12.03 -12.94
CA ILE A 319 -17.86 -12.32 -12.20
C ILE A 319 -17.28 -13.68 -12.60
N GLY A 320 -16.00 -13.88 -12.35
CA GLY A 320 -15.34 -15.17 -12.26
C GLY A 320 -14.89 -15.40 -10.81
N TYR A 321 -15.07 -16.61 -10.29
CA TYR A 321 -14.64 -16.95 -8.94
C TYR A 321 -13.93 -18.31 -8.95
N SER A 322 -12.66 -18.33 -8.56
CA SER A 322 -11.92 -19.57 -8.36
C SER A 322 -10.86 -19.43 -7.26
N ARG A 323 -10.64 -20.51 -6.48
CA ARG A 323 -9.53 -20.63 -5.51
C ARG A 323 -9.35 -19.39 -4.58
N GLY A 324 -10.45 -18.84 -4.07
CA GLY A 324 -10.40 -17.68 -3.17
C GLY A 324 -10.01 -16.36 -3.85
N ARG A 325 -10.13 -16.27 -5.18
CA ARG A 325 -9.98 -15.04 -5.96
C ARG A 325 -11.24 -14.76 -6.76
N ILE A 326 -11.65 -13.50 -6.75
CA ILE A 326 -12.75 -13.03 -7.59
C ILE A 326 -12.18 -12.13 -8.69
N ARG A 327 -12.76 -12.22 -9.88
CA ARG A 327 -12.50 -11.34 -11.02
C ARG A 327 -13.81 -10.74 -11.47
N ILE A 328 -13.89 -9.42 -11.58
CA ILE A 328 -15.04 -8.73 -12.17
C ILE A 328 -14.88 -8.80 -13.69
N VAL A 329 -15.80 -9.53 -14.35
CA VAL A 329 -15.74 -9.81 -15.80
C VAL A 329 -16.51 -8.75 -16.58
N ASN A 330 -17.66 -8.33 -16.05
CA ASN A 330 -18.49 -7.29 -16.65
C ASN A 330 -18.90 -6.27 -15.58
N ALA A 331 -18.07 -5.24 -15.40
CA ALA A 331 -18.30 -4.19 -14.42
C ALA A 331 -19.63 -3.45 -14.65
N ARG A 332 -19.95 -3.09 -15.90
CA ARG A 332 -21.22 -2.42 -16.23
C ARG A 332 -22.44 -3.30 -15.95
N GLY A 333 -22.35 -4.59 -16.25
CA GLY A 333 -23.39 -5.55 -15.92
C GLY A 333 -23.57 -5.70 -14.41
N LEU A 334 -22.46 -5.74 -13.66
CA LEU A 334 -22.48 -5.79 -12.20
C LEU A 334 -23.01 -4.49 -11.57
N GLU A 335 -22.72 -3.33 -12.17
CA GLU A 335 -23.32 -2.04 -11.80
C GLU A 335 -24.84 -2.08 -11.96
N GLY A 336 -25.36 -2.72 -13.02
CA GLY A 336 -26.80 -2.93 -13.20
C GLY A 336 -27.46 -3.85 -12.16
N VAL A 337 -26.68 -4.64 -11.42
CA VAL A 337 -27.15 -5.46 -10.30
C VAL A 337 -26.97 -4.74 -8.97
N ALA A 338 -25.96 -3.89 -8.84
CA ALA A 338 -25.72 -3.14 -7.61
C ALA A 338 -26.89 -2.20 -7.29
N CYS A 339 -27.13 -1.96 -6.01
CA CYS A 339 -28.08 -0.92 -5.61
C CYS A 339 -27.51 0.48 -5.83
N GLU A 340 -28.40 1.47 -5.83
CA GLU A 340 -28.10 2.88 -6.02
C GLU A 340 -27.10 3.45 -4.99
N CYS A 341 -26.93 2.76 -3.86
CA CYS A 341 -25.94 3.07 -2.83
C CYS A 341 -24.50 3.11 -3.39
N TYR A 342 -24.20 2.34 -4.44
CA TYR A 342 -22.87 2.38 -5.09
C TYR A 342 -22.58 3.78 -5.63
N ASP A 343 -23.51 4.34 -6.40
CA ASP A 343 -23.37 5.66 -7.02
C ASP A 343 -23.43 6.80 -6.01
N VAL A 344 -24.23 6.67 -4.95
CA VAL A 344 -24.28 7.65 -3.86
C VAL A 344 -22.90 7.78 -3.22
N VAL A 345 -22.31 6.67 -2.78
CA VAL A 345 -20.99 6.67 -2.12
C VAL A 345 -19.91 7.20 -3.07
N ARG A 346 -19.90 6.75 -4.33
CA ARG A 346 -18.93 7.20 -5.33
C ARG A 346 -19.03 8.70 -5.59
N ARG A 347 -20.24 9.26 -5.70
CA ARG A 347 -20.45 10.70 -5.93
C ARG A 347 -19.96 11.53 -4.75
N VAL A 348 -20.32 11.13 -3.53
CA VAL A 348 -19.89 11.83 -2.30
C VAL A 348 -18.36 11.85 -2.24
N MET A 349 -17.70 10.70 -2.41
CA MET A 349 -16.24 10.63 -2.39
C MET A 349 -15.61 11.45 -3.53
N LYS A 350 -16.22 11.47 -4.73
CA LYS A 350 -15.78 12.31 -5.84
C LYS A 350 -15.80 13.80 -5.48
N THR A 351 -16.77 14.27 -4.69
CA THR A 351 -16.78 15.69 -4.27
C THR A 351 -15.59 16.04 -3.39
N VAL A 352 -15.09 15.11 -2.57
CA VAL A 352 -13.95 15.34 -1.67
C VAL A 352 -12.64 15.46 -2.44
N ILE A 353 -12.47 14.65 -3.49
CA ILE A 353 -11.22 14.47 -4.24
C ILE A 353 -11.21 15.14 -5.63
N ALA A 354 -12.22 15.96 -5.93
CA ALA A 354 -12.28 16.82 -7.11
C ALA A 354 -11.86 18.24 -6.73
#